data_AF-A0A7S2ZPK4-F1
#
_entry.id   AF-A0A7S2ZPK4-F1
#
_cell.length_a   1.000
_cell.length_b   1.000
_cell.length_c   1.000
_cell.angle_alpha   90.00
_cell.angle_beta   90.00
_cell.angle_gamma   90.00
#
_symmetry.space_group_name_H-M   'P 1'
#
loop_
_entity.id
_entity.type
_entity.pdbx_description
1 polymer ?
#
loop_
_entity_poly.entity_id
_entity_poly.type
_entity_poly.pdbx_seq_one_letter_code
_entity_poly.pdbx_strand_id
1 'polypeptide(L)'
;MSAGEAKEPSWMMRNRNPKELYEDDYTYISDSGIPLRFEQGGGAKDVGQTTWDGAILLAKYFEHAQTTGSIDFSGMTIVELGSGTGLVGTVCAMLGANVVLTDRPGVVTDLLRRNANRNRSSVQGTLTVEALDWRIDEHVPRLLSQFRNFDLIVAAEVIYCDALVHPLLNTLKGLQKNGAELIMSHAVHRLAPLVTFLAEIHRRSSSVLSVPDVQLHPKYKAEGLLIKRVTPLLNRSEAIASNRGAIQKQKVSKLEIKCEQALRNLLSYQRLEYETFEAGCMVCNDQDQMDRFANIQMEKARLIEQLGILESQTADFIYSVHENVVNHERIMRNDKISKDLQARTRELSVVGDKLQLTPVPQESS
;
A
#
# COMPACT_ATOMS: atom_id res chain seq x y z
N MET A 1 7.19 13.07 -36.25
CA MET A 1 7.19 11.73 -35.64
C MET A 1 6.54 11.89 -34.29
N SER A 2 5.32 11.37 -34.09
CA SER A 2 4.70 11.35 -32.77
C SER A 2 5.59 10.51 -31.86
N ALA A 3 5.89 11.01 -30.66
CA ALA A 3 6.42 10.18 -29.61
C ALA A 3 5.36 9.09 -29.34
N GLY A 4 5.63 7.87 -29.77
CA GLY A 4 4.77 6.74 -29.44
C GLY A 4 4.75 6.62 -27.93
N GLU A 5 3.57 6.79 -27.32
CA GLU A 5 3.36 6.51 -25.90
C GLU A 5 3.96 5.13 -25.60
N ALA A 6 4.87 5.08 -24.63
CA ALA A 6 5.47 3.83 -24.22
C ALA A 6 4.33 2.92 -23.72
N LYS A 7 4.00 1.89 -24.50
CA LYS A 7 2.93 0.96 -24.16
C LYS A 7 3.30 0.27 -22.85
N GLU A 8 2.46 0.44 -21.82
CA GLU A 8 2.69 -0.19 -20.52
C GLU A 8 2.87 -1.72 -20.66
N PRO A 9 3.66 -2.36 -19.77
CA PRO A 9 3.92 -3.79 -19.84
C PRO A 9 2.64 -4.65 -19.79
N SER A 10 2.60 -5.71 -20.62
CA SER A 10 1.42 -6.59 -20.73
C SER A 10 1.10 -7.43 -19.49
N TRP A 11 2.02 -7.51 -18.54
CA TRP A 11 1.80 -8.22 -17.28
C TRP A 11 0.97 -7.40 -16.28
N MET A 12 0.84 -6.09 -16.49
CA MET A 12 0.12 -5.22 -15.57
C MET A 12 -1.38 -5.51 -15.62
N MET A 13 -1.94 -5.72 -14.44
CA MET A 13 -3.35 -5.96 -14.19
C MET A 13 -4.16 -4.70 -14.44
N ARG A 14 -3.65 -3.50 -14.12
CA ARG A 14 -4.37 -2.22 -14.33
C ARG A 14 -4.87 -1.97 -15.76
N ASN A 15 -4.25 -2.64 -16.75
CA ASN A 15 -4.58 -2.50 -18.17
C ASN A 15 -5.59 -3.55 -18.66
N ARG A 16 -5.99 -4.47 -17.79
CA ARG A 16 -6.93 -5.54 -18.12
C ARG A 16 -8.36 -5.05 -18.00
N ASN A 17 -9.24 -5.71 -18.73
CA ASN A 17 -10.67 -5.37 -18.65
C ASN A 17 -11.27 -5.84 -17.31
N PRO A 18 -12.42 -5.32 -16.87
CA PRO A 18 -13.01 -5.67 -15.57
C PRO A 18 -13.24 -7.16 -15.36
N LYS A 19 -13.58 -7.92 -16.40
CA LYS A 19 -13.76 -9.36 -16.31
C LYS A 19 -12.44 -10.06 -15.98
N GLU A 20 -11.36 -9.70 -16.68
CA GLU A 20 -10.01 -10.21 -16.41
C GLU A 20 -9.47 -9.82 -15.03
N LEU A 21 -9.95 -8.70 -14.47
CA LEU A 21 -9.56 -8.20 -13.15
C LEU A 21 -10.35 -8.83 -12.01
N TYR A 22 -11.63 -9.13 -12.19
CA TYR A 22 -12.53 -9.43 -11.07
C TYR A 22 -13.24 -10.78 -11.17
N GLU A 23 -13.22 -11.43 -12.34
CA GLU A 23 -14.00 -12.64 -12.60
C GLU A 23 -13.12 -13.79 -13.07
N ASP A 24 -12.21 -13.55 -14.02
CA ASP A 24 -11.35 -14.60 -14.56
C ASP A 24 -10.25 -14.98 -13.56
N ASP A 25 -9.93 -16.28 -13.51
CA ASP A 25 -8.77 -16.78 -12.78
C ASP A 25 -7.48 -16.13 -13.31
N TYR A 26 -6.64 -15.63 -12.40
CA TYR A 26 -5.31 -15.18 -12.75
C TYR A 26 -4.31 -16.33 -12.72
N THR A 27 -3.55 -16.48 -13.80
CA THR A 27 -2.46 -17.46 -13.89
C THR A 27 -1.13 -16.74 -13.85
N TYR A 28 -0.36 -17.00 -12.81
CA TYR A 28 1.04 -16.59 -12.68
C TYR A 28 1.94 -17.69 -13.24
N ILE A 29 2.96 -17.31 -14.00
CA ILE A 29 3.98 -18.24 -14.50
C ILE A 29 5.30 -17.91 -13.81
N SER A 30 5.83 -18.86 -13.03
CA SER A 30 7.12 -18.73 -12.37
C SER A 30 8.26 -18.62 -13.39
N ASP A 31 9.44 -18.18 -12.96
CA ASP A 31 10.63 -18.14 -13.81
C ASP A 31 11.07 -19.55 -14.24
N SER A 32 10.72 -20.56 -13.44
CA SER A 32 10.89 -21.99 -13.75
C SER A 32 9.75 -22.58 -14.61
N GLY A 33 8.78 -21.78 -15.03
CA GLY A 33 7.67 -22.21 -15.90
C GLY A 33 6.53 -22.94 -15.18
N ILE A 34 6.52 -22.95 -13.85
CA ILE A 34 5.46 -23.54 -13.03
C ILE A 34 4.24 -22.60 -13.02
N PRO A 35 3.06 -23.07 -13.45
CA PRO A 35 1.84 -22.27 -13.38
C PRO A 35 1.24 -22.31 -11.97
N LEU A 36 0.97 -21.13 -11.41
CA LEU A 36 0.17 -20.93 -10.20
C LEU A 36 -1.14 -20.24 -10.58
N ARG A 37 -2.26 -20.72 -10.06
CA ARG A 37 -3.60 -20.25 -10.44
C ARG A 37 -4.34 -19.68 -9.24
N PHE A 38 -4.94 -18.52 -9.43
CA PHE A 38 -5.62 -17.75 -8.39
C PHE A 38 -7.03 -17.42 -8.85
N GLU A 39 -8.02 -17.98 -8.16
CA GLU A 39 -9.39 -17.52 -8.24
C GLU A 39 -9.45 -16.06 -7.80
N GLN A 40 -10.22 -15.26 -8.54
CA GLN A 40 -10.46 -13.84 -8.28
C GLN A 40 -11.95 -13.57 -8.07
N GLY A 41 -12.27 -12.44 -7.47
CA GLY A 41 -13.64 -12.08 -7.14
C GLY A 41 -13.81 -10.66 -6.61
N GLY A 42 -14.93 -10.42 -5.94
CA GLY A 42 -15.22 -9.21 -5.16
C GLY A 42 -15.60 -7.96 -5.96
N GLY A 43 -15.08 -7.82 -7.17
CA GLY A 43 -15.30 -6.63 -8.00
C GLY A 43 -14.73 -5.37 -7.37
N ALA A 44 -15.06 -4.20 -7.94
CA ALA A 44 -14.60 -2.90 -7.43
C ALA A 44 -15.04 -2.58 -5.98
N LYS A 45 -16.01 -3.33 -5.43
CA LYS A 45 -16.52 -3.14 -4.06
C LYS A 45 -15.72 -3.94 -3.01
N ASP A 46 -15.01 -4.99 -3.42
CA ASP A 46 -14.19 -5.81 -2.55
C ASP A 46 -12.86 -6.16 -3.24
N VAL A 47 -11.94 -5.20 -3.18
CA VAL A 47 -10.60 -5.26 -3.77
C VAL A 47 -9.69 -6.34 -3.18
N GLY A 48 -10.08 -6.97 -2.07
CA GLY A 48 -9.30 -8.03 -1.41
C GLY A 48 -9.28 -9.36 -2.18
N GLN A 49 -10.07 -9.49 -3.24
CA GLN A 49 -10.17 -10.73 -4.01
C GLN A 49 -9.51 -10.62 -5.40
N THR A 50 -8.66 -9.60 -5.60
CA THR A 50 -8.00 -9.30 -6.89
C THR A 50 -6.49 -9.36 -6.75
N THR A 51 -5.79 -9.91 -7.76
CA THR A 51 -4.34 -9.81 -7.85
C THR A 51 -3.95 -8.45 -8.43
N TRP A 52 -3.12 -7.71 -7.70
CA TRP A 52 -2.70 -6.36 -8.10
C TRP A 52 -1.26 -6.32 -8.63
N ASP A 53 -0.90 -5.24 -9.35
CA ASP A 53 0.40 -5.10 -10.02
C ASP A 53 1.57 -5.26 -9.06
N GLY A 54 1.47 -4.69 -7.85
CA GLY A 54 2.49 -4.77 -6.81
C GLY A 54 2.70 -6.21 -6.33
N ALA A 55 1.66 -7.03 -6.28
CA ALA A 55 1.80 -8.45 -5.94
C ALA A 55 2.61 -9.21 -6.99
N ILE A 56 2.41 -8.91 -8.29
CA ILE A 56 3.18 -9.51 -9.38
C ILE A 56 4.63 -9.04 -9.32
N LEU A 57 4.85 -7.75 -9.12
CA LEU A 57 6.18 -7.16 -8.95
C LEU A 57 6.94 -7.82 -7.79
N LEU A 58 6.30 -7.92 -6.62
CA LEU A 58 6.92 -8.48 -5.42
C LEU A 58 7.22 -9.97 -5.56
N ALA A 59 6.29 -10.74 -6.13
CA ALA A 59 6.49 -12.15 -6.44
C ALA A 59 7.70 -12.36 -7.36
N LYS A 60 7.79 -11.57 -8.45
CA LYS A 60 8.92 -11.65 -9.40
C LYS A 60 10.24 -11.18 -8.81
N TYR A 61 10.20 -10.20 -7.92
CA TYR A 61 11.37 -9.81 -7.15
C TYR A 61 11.87 -10.97 -6.28
N PHE A 62 11.01 -11.72 -5.61
CA PHE A 62 11.42 -12.86 -4.78
C PHE A 62 12.01 -14.02 -5.59
N GLU A 63 11.45 -14.35 -6.75
CA GLU A 63 12.06 -15.34 -7.66
C GLU A 63 13.46 -14.91 -8.12
N HIS A 64 13.60 -13.64 -8.49
CA HIS A 64 14.88 -13.08 -8.90
C HIS A 64 15.90 -13.04 -7.74
N ALA A 65 15.44 -12.67 -6.54
CA ALA A 65 16.28 -12.64 -5.34
C ALA A 65 16.77 -14.04 -4.96
N GLN A 66 15.93 -15.08 -5.07
CA GLN A 66 16.34 -16.47 -4.90
C GLN A 66 17.38 -16.88 -5.95
N THR A 67 17.11 -16.57 -7.22
CA THR A 67 17.97 -16.97 -8.34
C THR A 67 19.37 -16.33 -8.25
N THR A 68 19.43 -15.08 -7.80
CA THR A 68 20.70 -14.35 -7.61
C THR A 68 21.38 -14.65 -6.27
N GLY A 69 20.73 -15.41 -5.37
CA GLY A 69 21.23 -15.72 -4.04
C GLY A 69 21.19 -14.55 -3.05
N SER A 70 20.42 -13.50 -3.35
CA SER A 70 20.26 -12.34 -2.47
C SER A 70 19.34 -12.62 -1.28
N ILE A 71 18.40 -13.56 -1.43
CA ILE A 71 17.50 -14.06 -0.39
C ILE A 71 17.36 -15.58 -0.60
N ASP A 72 17.49 -16.38 0.45
CA ASP A 72 17.19 -17.81 0.39
C ASP A 72 15.92 -18.12 1.19
N PHE A 73 14.84 -18.45 0.50
CA PHE A 73 13.53 -18.73 1.09
C PHE A 73 13.42 -20.13 1.72
N SER A 74 14.41 -21.01 1.49
CA SER A 74 14.40 -22.40 1.92
C SER A 74 14.21 -22.51 3.44
N GLY A 75 13.06 -23.03 3.88
CA GLY A 75 12.74 -23.24 5.29
C GLY A 75 12.39 -21.98 6.09
N MET A 76 12.43 -20.78 5.49
CA MET A 76 12.03 -19.54 6.16
C MET A 76 10.57 -19.59 6.61
N THR A 77 10.26 -19.08 7.80
CA THR A 77 8.89 -18.91 8.29
C THR A 77 8.40 -17.50 7.95
N ILE A 78 7.36 -17.40 7.13
CA ILE A 78 6.90 -16.12 6.57
C ILE A 78 5.44 -15.87 6.93
N VAL A 79 5.10 -14.63 7.26
CA VAL A 79 3.71 -14.18 7.31
C VAL A 79 3.45 -13.16 6.22
N GLU A 80 2.40 -13.38 5.44
CA GLU A 80 1.89 -12.39 4.48
C GLU A 80 0.71 -11.64 5.08
N LEU A 81 0.79 -10.31 5.12
CA LEU A 81 -0.29 -9.43 5.56
C LEU A 81 -1.11 -8.95 4.37
N GLY A 82 -2.43 -9.10 4.44
CA GLY A 82 -3.32 -8.68 3.37
C GLY A 82 -3.07 -9.47 2.09
N SER A 83 -3.04 -10.81 2.21
CA SER A 83 -2.66 -11.71 1.12
C SER A 83 -3.59 -11.61 -0.10
N GLY A 84 -4.84 -11.18 0.10
CA GLY A 84 -5.86 -11.14 -0.94
C GLY A 84 -6.04 -12.50 -1.64
N THR A 85 -5.55 -12.63 -2.87
CA THR A 85 -5.56 -13.90 -3.61
C THR A 85 -4.51 -14.91 -3.13
N GLY A 86 -3.46 -14.45 -2.46
CA GLY A 86 -2.36 -15.27 -1.92
C GLY A 86 -1.17 -15.44 -2.86
N LEU A 87 -1.05 -14.61 -3.91
CA LEU A 87 0.00 -14.74 -4.93
C LEU A 87 1.41 -14.73 -4.32
N VAL A 88 1.75 -13.69 -3.55
CA VAL A 88 3.13 -13.48 -3.09
C VAL A 88 3.56 -14.60 -2.14
N GLY A 89 2.74 -14.90 -1.12
CA GLY A 89 3.04 -15.97 -0.19
C GLY A 89 3.06 -17.35 -0.84
N THR A 90 2.22 -17.60 -1.86
CA THR A 90 2.31 -18.85 -2.66
C THR A 90 3.64 -18.97 -3.38
N VAL A 91 4.15 -17.87 -3.96
CA VAL A 91 5.49 -17.85 -4.58
C VAL A 91 6.58 -18.07 -3.54
N CYS A 92 6.51 -17.44 -2.36
CA CYS A 92 7.47 -17.72 -1.28
C CYS A 92 7.47 -19.20 -0.89
N ALA A 93 6.30 -19.84 -0.79
CA ALA A 93 6.20 -21.28 -0.49
C ALA A 93 6.73 -22.15 -1.65
N MET A 94 6.54 -21.74 -2.90
CA MET A 94 7.15 -22.38 -4.07
C MET A 94 8.68 -22.34 -4.00
N LEU A 95 9.25 -21.26 -3.47
CA LEU A 95 10.69 -21.10 -3.23
C LEU A 95 11.18 -21.81 -1.95
N GLY A 96 10.31 -22.53 -1.23
CA GLY A 96 10.69 -23.38 -0.09
C GLY A 96 10.31 -22.84 1.29
N ALA A 97 9.62 -21.70 1.39
CA ALA A 97 9.24 -21.11 2.67
C ALA A 97 8.00 -21.78 3.31
N ASN A 98 7.94 -21.73 4.64
CA ASN A 98 6.76 -22.07 5.44
C ASN A 98 5.92 -20.81 5.65
N VAL A 99 4.84 -20.67 4.89
CA VAL A 99 4.09 -19.41 4.78
C VAL A 99 2.75 -19.49 5.50
N VAL A 100 2.47 -18.44 6.27
CA VAL A 100 1.15 -18.14 6.84
C VAL A 100 0.56 -16.97 6.07
N LEU A 101 -0.42 -17.27 5.23
CA LEU A 101 -1.21 -16.29 4.49
C LEU A 101 -2.27 -15.71 5.43
N THR A 102 -2.39 -14.38 5.49
CA THR A 102 -3.34 -13.72 6.38
C THR A 102 -4.14 -12.63 5.70
N ASP A 103 -5.44 -12.60 5.99
CA ASP A 103 -6.34 -11.53 5.57
C ASP A 103 -7.51 -11.40 6.56
N ARG A 104 -8.37 -10.42 6.35
CA ARG A 104 -9.58 -10.20 7.17
C ARG A 104 -10.52 -11.40 7.08
N PRO A 105 -11.18 -11.79 8.19
CA PRO A 105 -12.07 -12.93 8.20
C PRO A 105 -13.24 -12.77 7.22
N GLY A 106 -13.72 -13.90 6.70
CA GLY A 106 -14.87 -13.99 5.79
C GLY A 106 -14.45 -14.33 4.37
N VAL A 107 -15.09 -13.69 3.39
CA VAL A 107 -15.00 -14.05 1.96
C VAL A 107 -13.57 -14.07 1.42
N VAL A 108 -12.70 -13.15 1.87
CA VAL A 108 -11.31 -13.10 1.43
C VAL A 108 -10.53 -14.28 1.97
N THR A 109 -10.63 -14.60 3.27
CA THR A 109 -9.97 -15.80 3.83
C THR A 109 -10.51 -17.11 3.23
N ASP A 110 -11.78 -17.18 2.83
CA ASP A 110 -12.33 -18.36 2.16
C ASP A 110 -11.75 -18.53 0.74
N LEU A 111 -11.64 -17.44 -0.03
CA LEU A 111 -10.95 -17.42 -1.32
C LEU A 111 -9.49 -17.85 -1.18
N LEU A 112 -8.80 -17.26 -0.20
CA LEU A 112 -7.40 -17.53 0.09
C LEU A 112 -7.16 -19.01 0.42
N ARG A 113 -8.07 -19.66 1.17
CA ARG A 113 -8.03 -21.12 1.42
C ARG A 113 -8.17 -21.94 0.14
N ARG A 114 -9.09 -21.55 -0.77
CA ARG A 114 -9.26 -22.24 -2.07
C ARG A 114 -8.00 -22.10 -2.92
N ASN A 115 -7.43 -20.91 -3.01
CA ASN A 115 -6.19 -20.64 -3.77
C ASN A 115 -4.98 -21.37 -3.18
N ALA A 116 -4.82 -21.36 -1.85
CA ALA A 116 -3.75 -22.10 -1.19
C ALA A 116 -3.86 -23.61 -1.44
N ASN A 117 -5.06 -24.17 -1.37
CA ASN A 117 -5.27 -25.58 -1.66
C ASN A 117 -5.00 -25.93 -3.14
N ARG A 118 -5.44 -25.06 -4.06
CA ARG A 118 -5.26 -25.23 -5.51
C ARG A 118 -3.78 -25.29 -5.92
N ASN A 119 -2.92 -24.52 -5.25
CA ASN A 119 -1.49 -24.45 -5.57
C ASN A 119 -0.61 -25.35 -4.70
N ARG A 120 -1.19 -26.14 -3.78
CA ARG A 120 -0.45 -26.92 -2.78
C ARG A 120 0.54 -27.94 -3.39
N SER A 121 0.22 -28.51 -4.55
CA SER A 121 1.12 -29.45 -5.25
C SER A 121 2.29 -28.76 -5.96
N SER A 122 2.22 -27.44 -6.15
CA SER A 122 3.21 -26.64 -6.86
C SER A 122 4.20 -25.95 -5.92
N VAL A 123 4.06 -26.13 -4.60
CA VAL A 123 4.94 -25.50 -3.59
C VAL A 123 5.87 -26.51 -2.93
N GLN A 124 7.06 -26.05 -2.53
CA GLN A 124 8.07 -26.88 -1.86
C GLN A 124 7.99 -26.76 -0.34
N GLY A 125 7.62 -25.60 0.18
CA GLY A 125 7.36 -25.36 1.60
C GLY A 125 5.89 -25.60 1.97
N THR A 126 5.36 -24.83 2.92
CA THR A 126 3.99 -25.01 3.42
C THR A 126 3.13 -23.77 3.22
N LEU A 127 1.83 -23.98 3.02
CA LEU A 127 0.82 -22.92 3.01
C LEU A 127 -0.21 -23.15 4.11
N THR A 128 -0.29 -22.22 5.05
CA THR A 128 -1.33 -22.14 6.09
C THR A 128 -2.09 -20.85 5.94
N VAL A 129 -3.40 -20.85 6.19
CA VAL A 129 -4.26 -19.67 6.08
C VAL A 129 -4.88 -19.35 7.43
N GLU A 130 -4.64 -18.14 7.92
CA GLU A 130 -5.18 -17.63 9.18
C GLU A 130 -5.90 -16.30 9.00
N ALA A 131 -6.89 -16.05 9.84
CA ALA A 131 -7.59 -14.77 9.84
C ALA A 131 -6.79 -13.73 10.66
N LEU A 132 -6.44 -12.61 10.05
CA LEU A 132 -5.79 -11.48 10.70
C LEU A 132 -6.42 -10.18 10.20
N ASP A 133 -7.25 -9.57 11.03
CA ASP A 133 -7.75 -8.21 10.80
C ASP A 133 -6.87 -7.26 11.61
N TRP A 134 -6.22 -6.31 10.93
CA TRP A 134 -5.31 -5.36 11.58
C TRP A 134 -5.98 -4.51 12.65
N ARG A 135 -7.31 -4.41 12.64
CA ARG A 135 -8.12 -3.63 13.57
C ARG A 135 -8.44 -4.40 14.85
N ILE A 136 -8.11 -5.69 14.93
CA ILE A 136 -8.42 -6.56 16.07
C ILE A 136 -7.11 -6.91 16.79
N ASP A 137 -6.90 -6.29 17.94
CA ASP A 137 -5.65 -6.39 18.72
C ASP A 137 -5.32 -7.84 19.13
N GLU A 138 -6.33 -8.69 19.32
CA GLU A 138 -6.17 -10.08 19.76
C GLU A 138 -5.64 -11.02 18.66
N HIS A 139 -5.71 -10.62 17.38
CA HIS A 139 -5.33 -11.50 16.28
C HIS A 139 -3.82 -11.76 16.24
N VAL A 140 -2.98 -10.74 16.52
CA VAL A 140 -1.52 -10.93 16.52
C VAL A 140 -1.05 -11.84 17.66
N PRO A 141 -1.46 -11.65 18.94
CA PRO A 141 -1.15 -12.59 20.00
C PRO A 141 -1.63 -14.02 19.73
N ARG A 142 -2.81 -14.19 19.12
CA ARG A 142 -3.32 -15.51 18.71
C ARG A 142 -2.46 -16.14 17.62
N LEU A 143 -2.05 -15.36 16.62
CA LEU A 143 -1.17 -15.84 15.57
C LEU A 143 0.18 -16.29 16.15
N LEU A 144 0.79 -15.45 17.01
CA LEU A 144 2.10 -15.73 17.62
C LEU A 144 2.08 -16.89 18.63
N SER A 145 0.91 -17.25 19.18
CA SER A 145 0.80 -18.45 20.03
C SER A 145 0.83 -19.76 19.22
N GLN A 146 0.50 -19.69 17.93
CA GLN A 146 0.53 -20.81 16.99
C GLN A 146 1.87 -20.87 16.23
N PHE A 147 2.37 -19.71 15.79
CA PHE A 147 3.57 -19.56 14.97
C PHE A 147 4.57 -18.72 15.77
N ARG A 148 5.47 -19.39 16.52
CA ARG A 148 6.36 -18.76 17.52
C ARG A 148 6.98 -17.44 17.03
N ASN A 149 7.64 -17.45 15.87
CA ASN A 149 8.34 -16.33 15.25
C ASN A 149 8.23 -16.40 13.72
N PHE A 150 8.40 -15.25 13.07
CA PHE A 150 8.55 -15.13 11.61
C PHE A 150 9.94 -14.59 11.28
N ASP A 151 10.57 -15.14 10.25
CA ASP A 151 11.83 -14.66 9.70
C ASP A 151 11.60 -13.44 8.80
N LEU A 152 10.47 -13.43 8.09
CA LEU A 152 10.09 -12.36 7.17
C LEU A 152 8.59 -12.06 7.22
N ILE A 153 8.25 -10.79 7.11
CA ILE A 153 6.89 -10.29 6.88
C ILE A 153 6.83 -9.81 5.43
N VAL A 154 5.78 -10.18 4.70
CA VAL A 154 5.57 -9.70 3.33
C VAL A 154 4.20 -9.03 3.20
N ALA A 155 4.10 -8.00 2.37
CA ALA A 155 2.84 -7.31 2.14
C ALA A 155 2.82 -6.64 0.76
N ALA A 156 1.78 -6.90 -0.04
CA ALA A 156 1.64 -6.28 -1.36
C ALA A 156 0.43 -5.34 -1.39
N GLU A 157 0.67 -4.06 -1.66
CA GLU A 157 -0.37 -3.04 -1.88
C GLU A 157 -1.36 -2.86 -0.72
N VAL A 158 -0.89 -3.10 0.51
CA VAL A 158 -1.68 -2.95 1.74
C VAL A 158 -1.90 -1.50 2.18
N ILE A 159 -1.20 -0.54 1.54
CA ILE A 159 -1.31 0.89 1.84
C ILE A 159 -2.25 1.55 0.84
N TYR A 160 -3.55 1.50 1.12
CA TYR A 160 -4.59 2.06 0.24
C TYR A 160 -5.67 2.86 0.98
N CYS A 161 -5.71 2.79 2.32
CA CYS A 161 -6.74 3.44 3.14
C CYS A 161 -6.11 4.04 4.41
N ASP A 162 -6.27 5.34 4.63
CA ASP A 162 -5.71 6.06 5.78
C ASP A 162 -6.13 5.45 7.11
N ALA A 163 -7.40 5.03 7.22
CA ALA A 163 -7.95 4.43 8.43
C ALA A 163 -7.27 3.10 8.82
N LEU A 164 -6.57 2.44 7.88
CA LEU A 164 -5.89 1.16 8.11
C LEU A 164 -4.40 1.33 8.43
N VAL A 165 -3.82 2.53 8.27
CA VAL A 165 -2.39 2.77 8.48
C VAL A 165 -1.97 2.46 9.93
N HIS A 166 -2.64 3.05 10.93
CA HIS A 166 -2.31 2.78 12.34
C HIS A 166 -2.58 1.34 12.77
N PRO A 167 -3.72 0.71 12.42
CA PRO A 167 -3.94 -0.73 12.60
C PRO A 167 -2.81 -1.61 12.02
N LEU A 168 -2.39 -1.34 10.78
CA LEU A 168 -1.30 -2.07 10.12
C LEU A 168 0.03 -1.88 10.89
N LEU A 169 0.35 -0.65 11.27
CA LEU A 169 1.55 -0.36 12.04
C LEU A 169 1.56 -1.08 13.40
N ASN A 170 0.43 -1.20 14.08
CA ASN A 170 0.32 -1.95 15.33
C ASN A 170 0.51 -3.45 15.12
N THR A 171 -0.03 -3.99 14.03
CA THR A 171 0.20 -5.36 13.59
C THR A 171 1.69 -5.62 13.38
N LEU A 172 2.36 -4.76 12.59
CA LEU A 172 3.81 -4.84 12.34
C LEU A 172 4.61 -4.81 13.64
N LYS A 173 4.31 -3.89 14.55
CA LYS A 173 4.99 -3.81 15.86
C LYS A 173 4.91 -5.12 16.65
N GLY A 174 3.78 -5.82 16.59
CA GLY A 174 3.61 -7.11 17.25
C GLY A 174 4.44 -8.22 16.61
N LEU A 175 4.44 -8.29 15.28
CA LEU A 175 5.15 -9.33 14.51
C LEU A 175 6.67 -9.12 14.46
N GLN A 176 7.12 -7.86 14.49
CA GLN A 176 8.53 -7.49 14.44
C GLN A 176 9.25 -7.54 15.80
N LYS A 177 8.59 -8.02 16.87
CA LYS A 177 9.18 -8.10 18.22
C LYS A 177 10.51 -8.87 18.26
N ASN A 178 10.69 -9.83 17.35
CA ASN A 178 11.89 -10.66 17.26
C ASN A 178 12.80 -10.29 16.08
N GLY A 179 12.63 -9.09 15.51
CA GLY A 179 13.52 -8.56 14.48
C GLY A 179 13.12 -8.85 13.03
N ALA A 180 11.94 -9.44 12.79
CA ALA A 180 11.46 -9.75 11.44
C ALA A 180 11.46 -8.50 10.54
N GLU A 181 12.08 -8.61 9.37
CA GLU A 181 12.03 -7.57 8.36
C GLU A 181 10.67 -7.61 7.64
N LEU A 182 10.14 -6.45 7.25
CA LEU A 182 9.05 -6.35 6.30
C LEU A 182 9.62 -6.05 4.90
N ILE A 183 9.26 -6.86 3.91
CA ILE A 183 9.44 -6.50 2.49
C ILE A 183 8.06 -6.29 1.88
N MET A 184 7.85 -5.11 1.30
CA MET A 184 6.54 -4.73 0.79
C MET A 184 6.60 -4.07 -0.58
N SER A 185 5.57 -4.26 -1.38
CA SER A 185 5.36 -3.47 -2.60
C SER A 185 4.25 -2.46 -2.38
N HIS A 186 4.37 -1.30 -3.04
CA HIS A 186 3.28 -0.33 -3.09
C HIS A 186 3.31 0.44 -4.40
N ALA A 187 2.13 0.86 -4.85
CA ALA A 187 2.00 1.83 -5.91
C ALA A 187 2.11 3.25 -5.38
N VAL A 188 2.76 4.13 -6.14
CA VAL A 188 3.04 5.50 -5.71
C VAL A 188 1.82 6.41 -5.77
N HIS A 189 0.76 6.05 -6.48
CA HIS A 189 -0.44 6.88 -6.64
C HIS A 189 -1.33 6.95 -5.38
N ARG A 190 -0.99 6.24 -4.28
CA ARG A 190 -1.74 6.22 -3.00
C ARG A 190 -0.96 6.94 -1.88
N LEU A 191 -0.82 8.26 -2.03
CA LEU A 191 0.21 9.00 -1.30
C LEU A 191 -0.07 9.31 0.16
N ALA A 192 -1.26 9.79 0.49
CA ALA A 192 -1.59 10.14 1.86
C ALA A 192 -1.37 8.99 2.86
N PRO A 193 -1.87 7.77 2.60
CA PRO A 193 -1.65 6.67 3.52
C PRO A 193 -0.19 6.22 3.55
N LEU A 194 0.52 6.33 2.41
CA LEU A 194 1.94 5.99 2.30
C LEU A 194 2.82 6.94 3.10
N VAL A 195 2.61 8.25 2.99
CA VAL A 195 3.39 9.27 3.71
C VAL A 195 3.17 9.10 5.22
N THR A 196 1.92 8.92 5.66
CA THR A 196 1.60 8.66 7.07
C THR A 196 2.27 7.37 7.56
N PHE A 197 2.22 6.29 6.77
CA PHE A 197 2.87 5.03 7.11
C PHE A 197 4.39 5.17 7.27
N LEU A 198 5.07 5.73 6.28
CA LEU A 198 6.53 5.86 6.26
C LEU A 198 7.05 6.70 7.43
N ALA A 199 6.34 7.77 7.74
CA ALA A 199 6.69 8.62 8.85
C ALA A 199 6.51 7.97 10.22
N GLU A 200 5.44 7.21 10.42
CA GLU A 200 5.26 6.45 11.65
C GLU A 200 6.27 5.30 11.79
N ILE A 201 6.67 4.66 10.68
CA ILE A 201 7.76 3.68 10.67
C ILE A 201 9.07 4.35 11.11
N HIS A 202 9.40 5.52 10.57
CA HIS A 202 10.59 6.27 10.97
C HIS A 202 10.55 6.63 12.47
N ARG A 203 9.40 7.11 12.97
CA ARG A 203 9.19 7.41 14.40
C ARG A 203 9.41 6.20 15.30
N ARG A 204 9.17 4.99 14.79
CA ARG A 204 9.32 3.72 15.51
C ARG A 204 10.75 3.15 15.45
N SER A 205 11.73 3.90 14.94
CA SER A 205 13.12 3.45 14.78
C SER A 205 13.22 2.19 13.93
N SER A 206 12.68 2.25 12.71
CA SER A 206 12.95 1.24 11.68
C SER A 206 13.70 1.90 10.51
N SER A 207 14.64 1.18 9.91
CA SER A 207 15.25 1.61 8.65
C SER A 207 14.34 1.27 7.50
N VAL A 208 14.13 2.22 6.58
CA VAL A 208 13.37 2.01 5.36
C VAL A 208 14.31 2.16 4.17
N LEU A 209 14.39 1.15 3.32
CA LEU A 209 15.20 1.15 2.11
C LEU A 209 14.34 0.77 0.91
N SER A 210 14.37 1.59 -0.14
CA SER A 210 13.82 1.19 -1.43
C SER A 210 14.75 0.18 -2.09
N VAL A 211 14.19 -0.90 -2.65
CA VAL A 211 14.95 -1.85 -3.47
C VAL A 211 15.27 -1.17 -4.80
N PRO A 212 16.55 -1.03 -5.18
CA PRO A 212 16.93 -0.37 -6.42
C PRO A 212 16.57 -1.23 -7.64
N ASP A 213 16.27 -0.60 -8.77
CA ASP A 213 15.90 -1.25 -10.03
C ASP A 213 16.84 -2.38 -10.48
N VAL A 214 18.13 -2.26 -10.18
CA VAL A 214 19.14 -3.28 -10.50
C VAL A 214 18.93 -4.60 -9.75
N GLN A 215 18.21 -4.57 -8.63
CA GLN A 215 17.83 -5.76 -7.86
C GLN A 215 16.43 -6.27 -8.21
N LEU A 216 15.67 -5.54 -9.04
CA LEU A 216 14.36 -5.99 -9.51
C LEU A 216 14.51 -6.97 -10.68
N HIS A 217 13.49 -7.79 -10.89
CA HIS A 217 13.46 -8.68 -12.05
C HIS A 217 13.51 -7.85 -13.35
N PRO A 218 14.41 -8.15 -14.31
CA PRO A 218 14.69 -7.28 -15.46
C PRO A 218 13.47 -7.00 -16.36
N LYS A 219 12.53 -7.95 -16.43
CA LYS A 219 11.26 -7.85 -17.19
C LYS A 219 10.09 -7.25 -16.39
N TYR A 220 10.08 -7.39 -15.07
CA TYR A 220 8.93 -7.04 -14.22
C TYR A 220 9.31 -5.84 -13.38
N LYS A 221 9.25 -4.69 -14.03
CA LYS A 221 9.42 -3.36 -13.45
C LYS A 221 8.51 -2.41 -14.20
N ALA A 222 7.95 -1.43 -13.49
CA ALA A 222 7.11 -0.42 -14.08
C ALA A 222 7.19 0.85 -13.26
N GLU A 223 6.97 1.98 -13.93
CA GLU A 223 6.94 3.27 -13.28
C GLU A 223 5.83 3.32 -12.22
N GLY A 224 6.16 3.92 -11.09
CA GLY A 224 5.22 4.10 -9.98
C GLY A 224 4.89 2.84 -9.18
N LEU A 225 5.63 1.74 -9.35
CA LEU A 225 5.58 0.59 -8.44
C LEU A 225 6.94 0.41 -7.78
N LEU A 226 6.95 0.34 -6.45
CA LEU A 226 8.19 0.28 -5.66
C LEU A 226 8.14 -0.89 -4.70
N ILE A 227 9.32 -1.42 -4.35
CA ILE A 227 9.51 -2.35 -3.25
C ILE A 227 10.33 -1.66 -2.16
N LYS A 228 9.88 -1.78 -0.91
CA LYS A 228 10.58 -1.27 0.27
C LYS A 228 10.86 -2.38 1.26
N ARG A 229 12.04 -2.33 1.87
CA ARG A 229 12.45 -3.13 3.02
C ARG A 229 12.37 -2.27 4.27
N VAL A 230 11.71 -2.76 5.30
CA VAL A 230 11.52 -2.09 6.58
C VAL A 230 12.07 -2.98 7.69
N THR A 231 13.26 -2.64 8.16
CA THR A 231 13.99 -3.41 9.17
C THR A 231 13.81 -2.73 10.54
N PRO A 232 13.32 -3.43 11.58
CA PRO A 232 13.21 -2.86 12.92
C PRO A 232 14.61 -2.66 13.52
N LEU A 233 14.92 -1.46 14.02
CA LEU A 233 16.21 -1.20 14.67
C LEU A 233 16.07 -1.55 16.16
N LEU A 234 16.49 -2.76 16.52
CA LEU A 234 16.35 -3.31 17.87
C LEU A 234 17.19 -2.55 18.91
N ASN A 235 18.22 -1.82 18.48
CA ASN A 235 19.07 -0.97 19.33
C ASN A 235 19.03 0.51 18.91
N ARG A 236 18.80 1.41 19.88
CA ARG A 236 18.77 2.88 19.68
C ARG A 236 20.09 3.44 19.12
N SER A 237 21.22 2.80 19.42
CA SER A 237 22.56 3.18 18.95
C SER A 237 22.75 2.92 17.45
N GLU A 238 22.23 1.79 16.95
CA GLU A 238 22.23 1.44 15.52
C GLU A 238 21.32 2.37 14.71
N ALA A 239 20.17 2.76 15.28
CA ALA A 239 19.28 3.76 14.69
C ALA A 239 19.98 5.12 14.52
N ILE A 240 20.72 5.56 15.53
CA ILE A 240 21.48 6.82 15.49
C ILE A 240 22.68 6.72 14.52
N ALA A 241 23.37 5.58 14.45
CA ALA A 241 24.51 5.38 13.56
C ALA A 241 24.10 5.27 12.07
N SER A 242 23.02 4.53 11.77
CA SER A 242 22.45 4.43 10.43
C SER A 242 21.97 5.79 9.90
N ASN A 243 21.31 6.59 10.75
CA ASN A 243 20.86 7.94 10.38
C ASN A 243 22.03 8.94 10.23
N ARG A 244 23.15 8.77 10.95
CA ARG A 244 24.31 9.70 10.89
C ARG A 244 25.30 9.40 9.77
N GLY A 245 25.36 8.16 9.26
CA GLY A 245 26.37 7.75 8.27
C GLY A 245 26.19 8.31 6.85
N ALA A 246 25.03 8.91 6.53
CA ALA A 246 24.66 9.18 5.13
C ALA A 246 24.54 10.66 4.73
N ILE A 247 24.88 11.64 5.58
CA ILE A 247 24.42 13.02 5.33
C ILE A 247 25.50 14.11 5.53
N GLN A 248 25.91 14.73 4.41
CA GLN A 248 26.61 16.03 4.39
C GLN A 248 25.57 17.17 4.50
N LYS A 249 25.55 17.85 5.66
CA LYS A 249 24.60 18.89 6.11
C LYS A 249 24.16 19.98 5.11
N GLN A 250 24.87 20.21 4.01
CA GLN A 250 24.65 21.36 3.11
C GLN A 250 23.82 21.05 1.85
N LYS A 251 23.74 19.77 1.43
CA LYS A 251 22.88 19.33 0.32
C LYS A 251 21.44 19.08 0.75
N VAL A 252 21.25 18.70 2.01
CA VAL A 252 19.96 18.31 2.61
C VAL A 252 18.96 19.46 2.63
N SER A 253 19.38 20.68 3.01
CA SER A 253 18.45 21.82 3.13
C SER A 253 17.79 22.24 1.82
N LYS A 254 18.47 22.12 0.67
CA LYS A 254 17.89 22.43 -0.65
C LYS A 254 16.91 21.36 -1.13
N LEU A 255 17.18 20.09 -0.79
CA LEU A 255 16.29 18.97 -1.08
C LEU A 255 15.04 19.05 -0.20
N GLU A 256 15.20 19.28 1.10
CA GLU A 256 14.11 19.47 2.08
C GLU A 256 13.14 20.57 1.62
N ILE A 257 13.64 21.74 1.19
CA ILE A 257 12.78 22.83 0.69
C ILE A 257 11.99 22.43 -0.56
N LYS A 258 12.63 21.76 -1.52
CA LYS A 258 11.95 21.32 -2.76
C LYS A 258 10.86 20.30 -2.46
N CYS A 259 11.14 19.40 -1.53
CA CYS A 259 10.20 18.39 -1.13
C CYS A 259 9.07 18.90 -0.23
N GLU A 260 9.33 19.81 0.70
CA GLU A 260 8.27 20.47 1.49
C GLU A 260 7.35 21.25 0.56
N GLN A 261 7.90 21.90 -0.47
CA GLN A 261 7.10 22.54 -1.52
C GLN A 261 6.29 21.50 -2.32
N ALA A 262 6.91 20.40 -2.73
CA ALA A 262 6.24 19.29 -3.40
C ALA A 262 5.09 18.73 -2.58
N LEU A 263 5.30 18.55 -1.28
CA LEU A 263 4.31 18.04 -0.33
C LEU A 263 3.18 19.04 -0.06
N ARG A 264 3.48 20.33 0.09
CA ARG A 264 2.47 21.40 0.19
C ARG A 264 1.61 21.44 -1.07
N ASN A 265 2.23 21.31 -2.24
CA ASN A 265 1.51 21.20 -3.51
C ASN A 265 0.64 19.93 -3.51
N LEU A 266 1.19 18.79 -3.12
CA LEU A 266 0.48 17.50 -3.04
C LEU A 266 -0.76 17.56 -2.13
N LEU A 267 -0.62 18.18 -0.95
CA LEU A 267 -1.70 18.39 0.01
C LEU A 267 -2.76 19.37 -0.52
N SER A 268 -2.34 20.44 -1.18
CA SER A 268 -3.26 21.37 -1.85
C SER A 268 -4.04 20.69 -2.99
N TYR A 269 -3.37 19.80 -3.73
CA TYR A 269 -3.99 18.99 -4.77
C TYR A 269 -4.94 17.94 -4.23
N GLN A 270 -4.62 17.31 -3.10
CA GLN A 270 -5.52 16.38 -2.43
C GLN A 270 -6.75 17.10 -1.86
N ARG A 271 -6.58 18.32 -1.33
CA ARG A 271 -7.70 19.19 -0.96
C ARG A 271 -8.60 19.51 -2.15
N LEU A 272 -8.00 19.92 -3.27
CA LEU A 272 -8.73 20.18 -4.52
C LEU A 272 -9.47 18.94 -5.03
N GLU A 273 -8.86 17.76 -4.92
CA GLU A 273 -9.45 16.46 -5.27
C GLU A 273 -10.68 16.13 -4.41
N TYR A 274 -10.60 16.35 -3.10
CA TYR A 274 -11.73 16.22 -2.19
C TYR A 274 -12.84 17.25 -2.50
N GLU A 275 -12.48 18.51 -2.74
CA GLU A 275 -13.44 19.57 -3.09
C GLU A 275 -14.12 19.30 -4.45
N THR A 276 -13.41 18.73 -5.44
CA THR A 276 -13.99 18.30 -6.73
C THR A 276 -14.87 17.06 -6.60
N PHE A 277 -14.51 16.14 -5.70
CA PHE A 277 -15.33 14.96 -5.39
C PHE A 277 -16.64 15.36 -4.67
N GLU A 278 -16.58 16.29 -3.70
CA GLU A 278 -17.77 16.85 -3.02
C GLU A 278 -18.66 17.69 -3.95
N ALA A 279 -18.09 18.30 -4.99
CA ALA A 279 -18.84 19.04 -6.01
C ALA A 279 -19.64 18.13 -6.99
N GLY A 280 -19.65 16.80 -6.80
CA GLY A 280 -20.51 15.89 -7.56
C GLY A 280 -19.91 15.36 -8.87
N CYS A 281 -18.58 15.30 -9.00
CA CYS A 281 -17.89 14.89 -10.23
C CYS A 281 -18.05 13.42 -10.67
N MET A 282 -18.86 12.59 -9.99
CA MET A 282 -19.28 11.30 -10.57
C MET A 282 -20.52 11.39 -11.46
N VAL A 283 -21.07 12.60 -11.70
CA VAL A 283 -22.27 12.80 -12.53
C VAL A 283 -22.13 13.93 -13.58
N CYS A 284 -21.03 14.68 -13.64
CA CYS A 284 -20.87 15.76 -14.62
C CYS A 284 -19.96 15.39 -15.81
N ASN A 285 -20.51 15.49 -17.03
CA ASN A 285 -19.79 15.40 -18.31
C ASN A 285 -19.02 16.71 -18.62
N ASP A 286 -18.29 17.26 -17.64
CA ASP A 286 -17.51 18.49 -17.85
C ASP A 286 -16.03 18.15 -18.11
N GLN A 287 -15.65 18.19 -19.39
CA GLN A 287 -14.31 17.84 -19.87
C GLN A 287 -13.21 18.70 -19.22
N ASP A 288 -13.48 19.97 -18.93
CA ASP A 288 -12.50 20.88 -18.32
C ASP A 288 -12.18 20.49 -16.86
N GLN A 289 -13.16 19.94 -16.13
CA GLN A 289 -12.97 19.46 -14.76
C GLN A 289 -12.25 18.12 -14.73
N MET A 290 -12.53 17.23 -15.69
CA MET A 290 -11.82 15.96 -15.86
C MET A 290 -10.36 16.19 -16.27
N ASP A 291 -10.09 17.15 -17.17
CA ASP A 291 -8.74 17.52 -17.58
C ASP A 291 -7.97 18.19 -16.43
N ARG A 292 -8.64 19.00 -15.59
CA ARG A 292 -8.05 19.54 -14.35
C ARG A 292 -7.70 18.43 -13.36
N PHE A 293 -8.61 17.48 -13.13
CA PHE A 293 -8.35 16.33 -12.26
C PHE A 293 -7.18 15.49 -12.78
N ALA A 294 -7.13 15.19 -14.07
CA ALA A 294 -6.03 14.47 -14.71
C ALA A 294 -4.68 15.21 -14.58
N ASN A 295 -4.68 16.53 -14.77
CA ASN A 295 -3.49 17.37 -14.57
C ASN A 295 -3.01 17.37 -13.10
N ILE A 296 -3.94 17.38 -12.15
CA ILE A 296 -3.64 17.25 -10.72
C ILE A 296 -2.98 15.89 -10.42
N GLN A 297 -3.53 14.80 -10.97
CA GLN A 297 -2.95 13.46 -10.80
C GLN A 297 -1.56 13.33 -11.45
N MET A 298 -1.36 13.94 -12.62
CA MET A 298 -0.08 13.96 -13.34
C MET A 298 0.99 14.74 -12.57
N GLU A 299 0.67 15.93 -12.07
CA GLU A 299 1.62 16.74 -11.30
C GLU A 299 1.92 16.11 -9.93
N LYS A 300 0.92 15.45 -9.31
CA LYS A 300 1.15 14.56 -8.17
C LYS A 300 2.18 13.48 -8.53
N ALA A 301 1.96 12.69 -9.59
CA ALA A 301 2.88 11.62 -10.00
C ALA A 301 4.33 12.10 -10.19
N ARG A 302 4.52 13.25 -10.84
CA ARG A 302 5.82 13.89 -11.05
C ARG A 302 6.51 14.29 -9.74
N LEU A 303 5.75 14.87 -8.80
CA LEU A 303 6.27 15.24 -7.49
C LEU A 303 6.65 14.00 -6.66
N ILE A 304 5.99 12.86 -6.89
CA ILE A 304 6.30 11.60 -6.22
C ILE A 304 7.56 10.95 -6.77
N GLU A 305 7.75 10.96 -8.09
CA GLU A 305 8.99 10.48 -8.68
C GLU A 305 10.17 11.28 -8.11
N GLN A 306 10.01 12.60 -7.99
CA GLN A 306 10.97 13.46 -7.31
C GLN A 306 11.13 13.07 -5.83
N LEU A 307 10.05 12.87 -5.08
CA LEU A 307 10.11 12.47 -3.67
C LEU A 307 10.74 11.08 -3.48
N GLY A 308 10.50 10.11 -4.36
CA GLY A 308 11.10 8.76 -4.31
C GLY A 308 12.61 8.79 -4.58
N ILE A 309 13.06 9.67 -5.50
CA ILE A 309 14.49 9.95 -5.72
C ILE A 309 15.10 10.61 -4.46
N LEU A 310 14.35 11.47 -3.76
CA LEU A 310 14.79 12.23 -2.60
C LEU A 310 14.77 11.39 -1.29
N GLU A 311 13.82 10.46 -1.16
CA GLU A 311 13.73 9.44 -0.11
C GLU A 311 14.97 8.52 -0.09
N SER A 312 15.57 8.25 -1.25
CA SER A 312 16.81 7.47 -1.33
C SER A 312 18.04 8.18 -0.74
N GLN A 313 17.93 9.48 -0.38
CA GLN A 313 19.07 10.32 -0.05
C GLN A 313 19.10 10.85 1.40
N THR A 314 17.99 10.87 2.15
CA THR A 314 17.98 11.42 3.54
C THR A 314 16.81 10.93 4.41
N ALA A 315 17.11 10.33 5.57
CA ALA A 315 16.13 9.88 6.57
C ALA A 315 15.52 11.01 7.43
N ASP A 316 16.27 12.09 7.69
CA ASP A 316 15.83 13.26 8.47
C ASP A 316 14.70 14.06 7.77
N PHE A 317 14.61 13.94 6.44
CA PHE A 317 13.65 14.63 5.59
C PHE A 317 12.21 14.07 5.73
N ILE A 318 12.05 12.76 5.94
CA ILE A 318 10.72 12.14 6.17
C ILE A 318 10.06 12.70 7.45
N TYR A 319 10.87 13.11 8.43
CA TYR A 319 10.39 13.68 9.69
C TYR A 319 9.78 15.10 9.52
N SER A 320 10.40 16.00 8.73
CA SER A 320 9.86 17.35 8.49
C SER A 320 8.58 17.33 7.64
N VAL A 321 8.51 16.39 6.69
CA VAL A 321 7.33 16.12 5.84
C VAL A 321 6.15 15.67 6.69
N HIS A 322 6.35 14.73 7.61
CA HIS A 322 5.28 14.19 8.44
C HIS A 322 4.68 15.22 9.38
N GLU A 323 5.49 15.99 10.11
CA GLU A 323 4.95 17.02 11.00
C GLU A 323 4.14 18.06 10.23
N ASN A 324 4.56 18.42 9.01
CA ASN A 324 3.81 19.36 8.17
C ASN A 324 2.49 18.76 7.63
N VAL A 325 2.47 17.48 7.23
CA VAL A 325 1.25 16.78 6.75
C VAL A 325 0.25 16.54 7.88
N VAL A 326 0.71 16.00 9.01
CA VAL A 326 -0.13 15.70 10.18
C VAL A 326 -0.69 16.97 10.80
N ASN A 327 0.10 18.05 10.88
CA ASN A 327 -0.40 19.34 11.33
C ASN A 327 -1.43 19.92 10.34
N HIS A 328 -1.25 19.74 9.03
CA HIS A 328 -2.23 20.18 8.03
C HIS A 328 -3.55 19.40 8.16
N GLU A 329 -3.53 18.07 8.29
CA GLU A 329 -4.74 17.28 8.52
C GLU A 329 -5.42 17.59 9.86
N ARG A 330 -4.64 17.82 10.91
CA ARG A 330 -5.16 18.20 12.23
C ARG A 330 -5.80 19.59 12.20
N ILE A 331 -5.29 20.53 11.40
CA ILE A 331 -5.92 21.82 11.13
C ILE A 331 -7.23 21.60 10.35
N MET A 332 -7.23 20.77 9.32
CA MET A 332 -8.45 20.44 8.55
C MET A 332 -9.55 19.75 9.39
N ARG A 333 -9.17 18.90 10.36
CA ARG A 333 -10.11 18.24 11.28
C ARG A 333 -10.60 19.15 12.41
N ASN A 334 -9.79 20.12 12.84
CA ASN A 334 -10.14 21.06 13.93
C ASN A 334 -10.80 22.35 13.43
N ASP A 335 -10.66 22.69 12.15
CA ASP A 335 -11.49 23.72 11.54
C ASP A 335 -12.95 23.25 11.61
N LYS A 336 -13.77 24.13 12.19
CA LYS A 336 -15.23 24.20 12.42
C LYS A 336 -16.19 23.32 11.58
N ILE A 337 -15.72 22.71 10.49
CA ILE A 337 -16.43 21.88 9.51
C ILE A 337 -16.93 20.54 10.11
N SER A 338 -16.23 19.94 11.08
CA SER A 338 -16.68 18.66 11.68
C SER A 338 -17.96 18.77 12.53
N LYS A 339 -18.25 19.93 13.12
CA LYS A 339 -19.45 20.12 13.97
C LYS A 339 -20.69 20.43 13.14
N ASP A 340 -20.55 21.16 12.03
CA ASP A 340 -21.63 21.39 11.08
C ASP A 340 -22.00 20.13 10.29
N LEU A 341 -21.02 19.26 9.99
CA LEU A 341 -21.30 17.97 9.33
C LEU A 341 -22.16 17.05 10.21
N GLN A 342 -21.82 16.87 11.50
CA GLN A 342 -22.61 16.01 12.39
C GLN A 342 -24.04 16.54 12.65
N ALA A 343 -24.24 17.86 12.57
CA ALA A 343 -25.57 18.48 12.63
C ALA A 343 -26.36 18.26 11.34
N ARG A 344 -25.73 18.40 10.16
CA ARG A 344 -26.39 18.26 8.85
C ARG A 344 -26.66 16.82 8.41
N THR A 345 -25.88 15.84 8.86
CA THR A 345 -26.14 14.42 8.55
C THR A 345 -27.40 13.88 9.25
N ARG A 346 -27.91 14.55 10.30
CA ARG A 346 -29.14 14.16 11.01
C ARG A 346 -30.44 14.63 10.34
N GLU A 347 -30.37 15.48 9.31
CA GLU A 347 -31.53 16.13 8.68
C GLU A 347 -31.84 15.64 7.25
N LEU A 348 -31.23 14.54 6.80
CA LEU A 348 -31.53 13.96 5.48
C LEU A 348 -32.49 12.77 5.62
N SER A 349 -33.76 12.98 5.27
CA SER A 349 -34.72 11.89 5.02
C SER A 349 -35.01 11.76 3.52
N VAL A 350 -34.96 10.52 3.02
CA VAL A 350 -35.19 10.18 1.61
C VAL A 350 -36.69 10.23 1.30
N VAL A 351 -37.09 11.07 0.33
CA VAL A 351 -38.46 11.07 -0.23
C VAL A 351 -38.35 10.89 -1.75
N GLY A 352 -38.56 9.65 -2.21
CA GLY A 352 -38.41 9.26 -3.61
C GLY A 352 -36.97 9.37 -4.13
N ASP A 353 -36.80 9.45 -5.46
CA ASP A 353 -35.49 9.39 -6.14
C ASP A 353 -34.72 10.73 -6.19
N LYS A 354 -35.04 11.69 -5.31
CA LYS A 354 -34.30 12.95 -5.19
C LYS A 354 -34.04 13.31 -3.73
N LEU A 355 -32.77 13.58 -3.41
CA LEU A 355 -32.36 14.20 -2.15
C LEU A 355 -32.84 15.66 -2.12
N GLN A 356 -33.67 16.01 -1.14
CA GLN A 356 -34.08 17.39 -0.87
C GLN A 356 -33.77 17.76 0.59
N LEU A 357 -33.34 19.00 0.80
CA LEU A 357 -33.18 19.60 2.12
C LEU A 357 -34.55 19.93 2.71
N THR A 358 -34.86 19.46 3.92
CA THR A 358 -36.07 19.91 4.64
C THR A 358 -35.96 21.40 4.97
N PRO A 359 -36.97 22.23 4.64
CA PRO A 359 -36.94 23.65 4.99
C PRO A 359 -37.03 23.82 6.51
N VAL A 360 -36.17 24.68 7.06
CA VAL A 360 -36.21 25.10 8.47
C VAL A 360 -37.51 25.87 8.73
N PRO A 361 -38.28 25.59 9.80
CA PRO A 361 -39.43 26.41 10.16
C PRO A 361 -38.93 27.82 10.49
N GLN A 362 -39.46 28.83 9.79
CA GLN A 362 -39.21 30.22 10.18
C GLN A 362 -39.90 30.46 11.53
N GLU A 363 -39.11 30.70 12.58
CA GLU A 363 -39.61 31.21 13.84
C GLU A 363 -40.20 32.61 13.59
N SER A 364 -41.51 32.71 13.82
CA SER A 364 -42.25 33.97 13.83
C SER A 364 -41.85 34.79 15.05
N SER A 365 -41.28 35.97 14.83
CA SER A 365 -41.30 37.07 15.80
C SER A 365 -42.59 37.87 15.65
#